data_AF-A0A9E4E4C9-F1
#
_entry.id   AF-A0A9E4E4C9-F1
#
_cell.length_a   1.000
_cell.length_b   1.000
_cell.length_c   1.000
_cell.angle_alpha   90.00
_cell.angle_beta   90.00
_cell.angle_gamma   90.00
#
_symmetry.space_group_name_H-M   'P 1'
#
loop_
_entity.id
_entity.type
_entity.pdbx_description
1 polymer ?
#
loop_
_entity_poly.entity_id
_entity_poly.type
_entity_poly.pdbx_seq_one_letter_code
_entity_poly.pdbx_strand_id
1 'polypeptide(L)'
;MNNYRDIITIEPGKRSGQPCIRGMRLTVYDIFEYLASGMTVAEVLHDFPELTETDIRACFAYAADKEKSQVVVYTDETSIRSEPIRPTGGAAGGSVS
;
A
#
# COMPACT_ATOMS: atom_id res chain seq x y z
N MET A 1 -16.30 -18.96 -2.90
CA MET A 1 -15.73 -17.76 -2.26
C MET A 1 -14.87 -18.25 -1.10
N ASN A 2 -13.55 -18.31 -1.26
CA ASN A 2 -12.68 -18.82 -0.19
C ASN A 2 -12.68 -17.81 0.97
N ASN A 3 -13.20 -18.23 2.12
CA ASN A 3 -13.22 -17.39 3.31
C ASN A 3 -11.84 -17.43 3.97
N TYR A 4 -10.98 -16.47 3.66
CA TYR A 4 -9.63 -16.37 4.22
C TYR A 4 -9.63 -15.87 5.68
N ARG A 5 -10.77 -15.40 6.20
CA ARG A 5 -10.87 -14.74 7.52
C ARG A 5 -10.56 -15.66 8.69
N ASP A 6 -10.72 -16.97 8.52
CA ASP A 6 -10.38 -17.97 9.55
C ASP A 6 -8.88 -18.32 9.55
N ILE A 7 -8.15 -17.92 8.51
CA ILE A 7 -6.73 -18.24 8.31
C ILE A 7 -5.86 -17.00 8.44
N ILE A 8 -6.29 -15.85 7.93
CA ILE A 8 -5.54 -14.60 8.00
C ILE A 8 -6.09 -13.78 9.16
N THR A 9 -5.29 -13.63 10.20
CA THR A 9 -5.63 -12.85 11.41
C THR A 9 -4.92 -11.51 11.41
N ILE A 10 -5.59 -10.48 11.92
CA ILE A 10 -5.02 -9.15 12.13
C ILE A 10 -5.12 -8.87 13.62
N GLU A 11 -4.00 -9.03 14.32
CA GLU A 11 -3.93 -8.88 15.77
C GLU A 11 -3.17 -7.60 16.13
N PRO A 12 -3.78 -6.64 16.84
CA PRO A 12 -3.09 -5.45 17.32
C PRO A 12 -1.87 -5.83 18.16
N GLY A 13 -0.68 -5.35 17.78
CA GLY A 13 0.59 -5.63 18.47
C GLY A 13 1.39 -6.83 17.94
N LYS A 14 0.79 -7.70 17.12
CA LYS A 14 1.52 -8.76 16.40
C LYS A 14 1.97 -8.22 15.03
N ARG A 15 3.29 -8.20 14.78
CA ARG A 15 3.89 -7.61 13.55
C ARG A 15 3.27 -6.24 13.20
N SER A 16 3.07 -5.38 14.21
CA SER A 16 2.47 -4.05 14.02
C SER A 16 1.07 -4.05 13.39
N GLY A 17 0.26 -5.10 13.64
CA GLY A 17 -1.08 -5.23 13.08
C GLY A 17 -1.10 -5.64 11.61
N GLN A 18 -0.03 -6.24 11.10
CA GLN A 18 0.00 -6.79 9.76
C GLN A 18 -0.83 -8.09 9.68
N PRO A 19 -1.45 -8.38 8.52
CA PRO A 19 -2.18 -9.64 8.31
C PRO A 19 -1.22 -10.83 8.39
N CYS A 20 -1.40 -11.63 9.43
CA CYS A 20 -0.60 -12.82 9.74
C CYS A 20 -1.36 -14.09 9.41
N ILE A 21 -0.63 -15.14 9.04
CA ILE A 21 -1.19 -16.48 8.89
C ILE A 21 -1.46 -17.07 10.28
N ARG A 22 -2.57 -17.80 10.42
CA ARG A 22 -3.06 -18.38 11.69
C ARG A 22 -1.95 -19.12 12.41
N GLY A 23 -1.79 -18.87 13.71
CA GLY A 23 -0.79 -19.55 14.54
C GLY A 23 0.67 -19.21 14.22
N MET A 24 0.95 -18.47 13.15
CA MET A 24 2.30 -18.14 12.70
C MET A 24 2.60 -16.66 12.91
N ARG A 25 3.90 -16.31 12.81
CA ARG A 25 4.37 -14.92 12.76
C ARG A 25 4.75 -14.48 11.33
N LEU A 26 4.43 -15.30 10.33
CA LEU A 26 4.53 -14.97 8.91
C LEU A 26 3.33 -14.12 8.49
N THR A 27 3.62 -13.05 7.77
CA THR A 27 2.61 -12.15 7.21
C THR A 27 2.29 -12.51 5.77
N VAL A 28 1.13 -12.05 5.29
CA VAL A 28 0.78 -12.15 3.87
C VAL A 28 1.84 -11.48 2.99
N TYR A 29 2.46 -10.41 3.49
CA TYR A 29 3.56 -9.74 2.80
C TYR A 29 4.78 -10.64 2.65
N ASP A 30 5.21 -11.31 3.73
CA ASP A 30 6.40 -12.18 3.70
C ASP A 30 6.22 -13.30 2.63
N ILE A 31 5.03 -13.90 2.54
CA ILE A 31 4.74 -14.91 1.51
C ILE A 31 4.92 -14.35 0.10
N PHE A 32 4.38 -13.16 -0.18
CA PHE A 32 4.53 -12.56 -1.50
C PHE A 32 5.96 -12.07 -1.76
N GLU A 33 6.72 -11.68 -0.74
CA GLU A 33 8.13 -11.35 -0.87
C GLU A 33 8.94 -12.59 -1.28
N TYR A 34 8.71 -13.75 -0.65
CA TYR A 34 9.35 -15.00 -1.05
C TYR A 34 9.01 -15.38 -2.50
N LEU A 35 7.73 -15.34 -2.87
CA LEU A 35 7.31 -15.65 -4.24
C LEU A 35 7.87 -14.64 -5.26
N ALA A 36 7.94 -13.35 -4.91
CA ALA A 36 8.53 -12.31 -5.76
C ALA A 36 10.05 -12.46 -5.92
N SER A 37 10.74 -13.05 -4.94
CA SER A 37 12.16 -13.39 -5.04
C SER A 37 12.45 -14.56 -5.99
N GLY A 38 11.40 -15.22 -6.51
CA GLY A 38 11.50 -16.32 -7.45
C GLY A 38 11.29 -17.70 -6.84
N MET A 39 11.02 -17.79 -5.54
CA MET A 39 10.68 -19.07 -4.91
C MET A 39 9.32 -19.57 -5.41
N THR A 40 9.24 -20.87 -5.60
CA THR A 40 7.98 -21.57 -5.89
C THR A 40 7.20 -21.81 -4.61
N VAL A 41 5.88 -22.00 -4.74
CA VAL A 41 5.02 -22.40 -3.63
C VAL A 41 5.52 -23.67 -2.93
N ALA A 42 6.04 -24.64 -3.68
CA ALA A 42 6.58 -25.88 -3.13
C ALA A 42 7.81 -25.64 -2.24
N GLU A 43 8.72 -24.76 -2.65
CA GLU A 43 9.90 -24.38 -1.87
C GLU A 43 9.51 -23.63 -0.59
N VAL A 44 8.53 -22.71 -0.68
CA VAL A 44 8.01 -22.02 0.51
C VAL A 44 7.39 -23.02 1.50
N LEU A 45 6.61 -24.00 1.02
CA LEU A 45 6.04 -25.04 1.89
C LEU A 45 7.10 -25.99 2.46
N HIS A 46 8.19 -26.21 1.74
CA HIS A 46 9.32 -26.99 2.23
C HIS A 46 10.06 -26.27 3.38
N ASP A 47 10.29 -24.96 3.23
CA ASP A 47 11.00 -24.16 4.23
C ASP A 47 10.12 -23.82 5.45
N PHE A 48 8.80 -23.82 5.27
CA PHE A 48 7.82 -23.62 6.33
C PHE A 48 6.82 -24.79 6.41
N PRO A 49 7.19 -25.93 7.04
CA PRO A 49 6.36 -27.14 7.09
C PRO A 49 5.01 -26.97 7.81
N GLU A 50 4.89 -25.94 8.66
CA GLU A 50 3.64 -25.58 9.33
C GLU A 50 2.65 -24.88 8.39
N LEU A 51 3.13 -24.38 7.26
CA LEU A 51 2.33 -23.72 6.24
C LEU A 51 1.67 -24.78 5.35
N THR A 52 0.41 -24.54 5.00
CA THR A 52 -0.31 -25.40 4.04
C THR A 52 -0.59 -24.65 2.74
N GLU A 53 -0.82 -25.40 1.67
CA GLU A 53 -1.27 -24.80 0.40
C GLU A 53 -2.58 -24.00 0.57
N THR A 54 -3.44 -24.42 1.50
CA THR A 54 -4.67 -23.69 1.84
C THR A 54 -4.36 -22.32 2.44
N ASP A 55 -3.31 -22.22 3.26
CA ASP A 55 -2.90 -20.95 3.86
C ASP A 55 -2.35 -19.99 2.78
N ILE A 56 -1.58 -20.50 1.81
CA ILE A 56 -1.10 -19.70 0.68
C ILE A 56 -2.26 -19.22 -0.21
N ARG A 57 -3.24 -20.09 -0.49
CA ARG A 57 -4.46 -19.69 -1.21
C ARG A 57 -5.26 -18.63 -0.46
N ALA A 58 -5.26 -18.67 0.88
CA ALA A 58 -5.89 -17.64 1.71
C ALA A 58 -5.16 -16.29 1.60
N CYS A 59 -3.82 -16.29 1.51
CA CYS A 59 -3.04 -15.07 1.22
C CYS A 59 -3.47 -14.41 -0.10
N PHE A 60 -3.59 -15.19 -1.18
CA PHE A 60 -4.08 -14.67 -2.46
C PHE A 60 -5.51 -14.13 -2.38
N ALA A 61 -6.42 -14.85 -1.71
CA ALA A 61 -7.79 -14.39 -1.54
C ALA A 61 -7.88 -13.10 -0.72
N TYR A 62 -7.07 -12.96 0.33
CA TYR A 62 -6.95 -11.73 1.11
C TYR A 62 -6.46 -10.55 0.24
N ALA A 63 -5.42 -10.78 -0.58
CA ALA A 63 -4.88 -9.76 -1.45
C ALA A 63 -5.91 -9.26 -2.48
N ALA A 64 -6.62 -10.19 -3.14
CA ALA A 64 -7.65 -9.86 -4.11
C ALA A 64 -8.80 -9.04 -3.49
N ASP A 65 -9.25 -9.37 -2.27
CA ASP A 65 -10.28 -8.60 -1.57
C ASP A 65 -9.81 -7.19 -1.20
N LYS A 66 -8.54 -7.07 -0.78
CA LYS A 66 -7.90 -5.79 -0.45
C LYS A 66 -7.75 -4.88 -1.66
N GLU A 67 -7.35 -5.43 -2.81
CA GLU A 67 -7.22 -4.68 -4.07
C GLU A 67 -8.59 -4.17 -4.54
N LYS A 68 -9.61 -5.04 -4.55
CA LYS A 68 -10.98 -4.67 -4.91
C LYS A 68 -11.54 -3.53 -4.06
N SER A 69 -11.11 -3.43 -2.81
CA SER A 69 -11.62 -2.46 -1.84
C SER A 69 -10.86 -1.13 -1.84
N GLN A 70 -9.87 -0.92 -2.73
CA GLN A 70 -9.16 0.35 -2.78
C GLN A 70 -10.03 1.48 -3.34
N VAL A 71 -10.22 2.52 -2.52
CA VAL A 71 -10.82 3.80 -2.94
C VAL A 71 -9.68 4.72 -3.38
N VAL A 72 -9.64 5.07 -4.66
CA VAL A 72 -8.72 6.07 -5.19
C VAL A 72 -9.27 7.45 -4.83
N VAL A 73 -8.55 8.18 -3.96
CA VAL A 73 -8.86 9.58 -3.66
C VAL A 73 -8.05 10.44 -4.62
N TYR A 74 -8.73 11.16 -5.51
CA TYR A 74 -8.09 12.17 -6.36
C TYR A 74 -8.01 13.49 -5.59
N THR A 75 -6.79 13.99 -5.37
CA THR A 75 -6.56 15.38 -4.96
C THR A 75 -6.28 16.20 -6.22
N ASP A 76 -7.07 17.26 -6.45
CA ASP A 76 -6.82 18.21 -7.53
C ASP A 76 -5.90 19.32 -7.03
N GLU A 77 -4.81 19.56 -7.76
CA GLU A 77 -3.73 20.49 -7.40
C GLU A 77 -3.94 21.92 -7.97
N THR A 78 -5.12 22.26 -8.55
CA THR A 78 -5.22 23.44 -9.44
C THR A 78 -5.60 24.78 -8.81
N SER A 79 -5.62 24.94 -7.47
CA SER A 79 -6.01 26.22 -6.85
C SER A 79 -4.88 27.23 -6.56
N ILE A 80 -3.68 27.09 -7.16
CA ILE A 80 -2.56 28.04 -6.95
C ILE A 80 -2.10 28.65 -8.29
N ARG A 81 -2.86 29.59 -8.86
CA ARG A 81 -2.34 30.63 -9.80
C ARG A 81 -3.22 31.89 -9.67
N SER A 82 -2.90 32.80 -8.74
CA SER A 82 -2.00 33.97 -8.85
C SER A 82 -2.75 35.24 -9.31
N GLU A 83 -2.99 36.16 -8.37
CA GLU A 83 -3.48 37.52 -8.66
C GLU A 83 -2.55 38.24 -9.65
N PRO A 84 -3.08 39.05 -10.59
CA PRO A 84 -2.25 39.84 -11.47
C PRO A 84 -1.51 40.94 -10.70
N ILE A 85 -0.18 40.96 -10.81
CA ILE A 85 0.69 41.98 -10.25
C ILE A 85 0.31 43.33 -10.87
N ARG A 86 -0.15 44.29 -10.04
CA ARG A 86 -0.45 45.66 -10.50
C ARG A 86 0.86 46.32 -10.98
N PRO A 87 0.87 46.99 -12.14
CA PRO A 87 2.05 47.74 -12.55
C PRO A 87 2.21 48.98 -11.66
N THR A 88 3.27 49.02 -10.87
CA THR A 88 3.68 50.23 -10.15
C THR A 88 4.17 51.23 -11.18
N GLY A 89 3.42 52.32 -11.39
CA GLY A 89 3.75 53.37 -12.34
C GLY A 89 5.07 54.05 -12.01
N GLY A 90 6.04 53.97 -12.92
CA GLY A 90 7.23 54.80 -12.93
C GLY A 90 6.92 56.15 -13.56
N ALA A 91 6.81 57.20 -12.74
CA ALA A 91 6.88 58.57 -13.23
C ALA A 91 8.36 58.97 -13.32
N ALA A 92 8.83 59.14 -14.55
CA ALA A 92 10.14 59.63 -14.90
C ALA A 92 10.37 61.04 -14.33
N GLY A 93 11.61 61.29 -13.89
CA GLY A 93 12.07 62.55 -13.33
C GLY A 93 11.89 63.72 -14.30
N GLY A 94 11.36 64.81 -13.77
CA GLY A 94 11.45 66.14 -14.37
C GLY A 94 12.86 66.70 -14.20
N SER A 95 13.35 67.27 -15.29
CA SER A 95 14.65 67.85 -15.56
C SER A 95 15.06 69.00 -14.63
N VAL A 96 16.34 68.96 -14.27
CA VAL A 96 17.28 70.07 -14.01
C VAL A 96 16.88 71.44 -14.58
N SER A 97 16.85 72.45 -13.71
CA SER A 97 17.58 73.73 -13.79
C SER A 97 17.57 74.40 -12.42
#